data_AF-A0A836U5Z1-F1
#
_entry.id   AF-A0A836U5Z1-F1
#
_cell.length_a   1.000
_cell.length_b   1.000
_cell.length_c   1.000
_cell.angle_alpha   90.00
_cell.angle_beta   90.00
_cell.angle_gamma   90.00
#
_symmetry.space_group_name_H-M   'P 1'
#
loop_
_entity.id
_entity.type
_entity.pdbx_description
1 polymer ?
#
loop_
_entity_poly.entity_id
_entity_poly.type
_entity_poly.pdbx_seq_one_letter_code
_entity_poly.pdbx_strand_id
1 'polypeptide(L)'
;MNGFCVDHARYPQPANLHALVACACQHCCAAGEALGFDAQRLVAAAREARDALRSLGARRLRRALDSELRGPDLLPALGVPRATWEWLLMRAALLAARMAAFRARVQDVRGEPIPFGSDVFAPSIALPGGHDYHRWEQSTDFLTGGSSAGGVVGWATASTNAAAEWAQALVDQVPDVAQEDAVELALRLLSQENIDLPRNIVSLQSGDLPLVDLYTREVARLVALTEDRVPLYPPISAGGPPERVRQLAAAVRDHGCHGAMIGIDPDHAESRQALRDGLGELALPD
;
A
#
# COMPACT_ATOMS: atom_id res chain seq x y z
N MET A 1 -8.92 3.20 28.45
CA MET A 1 -8.39 2.98 27.09
C MET A 1 -6.95 2.51 27.24
N ASN A 2 -6.62 1.33 26.74
CA ASN A 2 -5.32 0.66 26.97
C ASN A 2 -4.36 0.80 25.79
N GLY A 3 -4.72 1.57 24.76
CA GLY A 3 -3.90 1.83 23.58
C GLY A 3 -4.71 2.64 22.56
N PHE A 4 -4.03 3.16 21.55
CA PHE A 4 -4.61 3.84 20.40
C PHE A 4 -4.19 3.15 19.12
N CYS A 5 -5.14 2.93 18.21
CA CYS A 5 -4.88 2.61 16.82
C CYS A 5 -5.50 3.72 15.99
N VAL A 6 -4.68 4.49 15.29
CA VAL A 6 -5.18 5.54 14.40
C VAL A 6 -5.56 4.89 13.10
N ASP A 7 -6.83 5.06 12.73
CA ASP A 7 -7.37 4.55 11.49
C ASP A 7 -7.33 5.64 10.42
N HIS A 8 -7.09 5.25 9.17
CA HIS A 8 -7.01 6.11 8.00
C HIS A 8 -5.98 7.26 8.12
N ALA A 9 -4.85 7.03 8.81
CA ALA A 9 -3.71 7.95 8.76
C ALA A 9 -2.98 7.81 7.41
N ARG A 10 -3.63 8.27 6.33
CA ARG A 10 -3.23 8.05 4.94
C ARG A 10 -3.78 9.12 4.01
N TYR A 11 -3.17 9.26 2.83
CA TYR A 11 -3.83 9.95 1.72
C TYR A 11 -4.97 9.09 1.16
N PRO A 12 -5.89 9.66 0.36
CA PRO A 12 -6.92 8.85 -0.30
C PRO A 12 -6.31 7.66 -1.03
N GLN A 13 -7.09 6.58 -1.13
CA GLN A 13 -6.61 5.31 -1.66
C GLN A 13 -6.00 5.50 -3.07
N PRO A 14 -4.85 4.88 -3.40
CA PRO A 14 -4.09 5.15 -4.64
C PRO A 14 -4.78 4.89 -5.98
N ALA A 15 -5.89 4.16 -6.00
CA ALA A 15 -6.76 3.99 -7.16
C ALA A 15 -7.51 5.30 -7.49
N ASN A 16 -7.63 6.23 -6.53
CA ASN A 16 -7.95 7.62 -6.82
C ASN A 16 -6.70 8.38 -7.33
N LEU A 17 -6.50 8.36 -8.64
CA LEU A 17 -5.33 8.96 -9.31
C LEU A 17 -5.13 10.45 -9.01
N HIS A 18 -6.20 11.22 -8.84
CA HIS A 18 -6.09 12.64 -8.51
C HIS A 18 -5.41 12.87 -7.16
N ALA A 19 -5.57 11.94 -6.22
CA ALA A 19 -4.95 12.02 -4.91
C ALA A 19 -3.42 11.85 -4.97
N LEU A 20 -2.86 11.27 -6.03
CA LEU A 20 -1.41 11.06 -6.17
C LEU A 20 -0.62 12.37 -6.35
N VAL A 21 -1.28 13.41 -6.86
CA VAL A 21 -0.69 14.74 -7.11
C VAL A 21 -1.33 15.84 -6.26
N ALA A 22 -2.17 15.46 -5.28
CA ALA A 22 -2.86 16.38 -4.38
C ALA A 22 -1.99 16.84 -3.19
N CYS A 23 -2.49 17.79 -2.40
CA CYS A 23 -1.85 18.32 -1.19
C CYS A 23 -0.50 19.02 -1.42
N ALA A 24 -0.51 20.05 -2.25
CA ALA A 24 0.64 20.90 -2.59
C ALA A 24 0.47 22.36 -2.11
N CYS A 25 -0.23 22.59 -0.99
CA CYS A 25 -0.43 23.96 -0.49
C CYS A 25 0.85 24.48 0.18
N GLN A 26 0.91 25.81 0.41
CA GLN A 26 2.07 26.46 1.02
C GLN A 26 2.49 25.83 2.37
N HIS A 27 1.53 25.35 3.17
CA HIS A 27 1.83 24.69 4.44
C HIS A 27 2.47 23.32 4.25
N CYS A 28 2.01 22.54 3.26
CA CYS A 28 2.63 21.27 2.89
C CYS A 28 4.05 21.49 2.37
N CYS A 29 4.28 22.53 1.55
CA CYS A 29 5.61 22.86 1.06
C CYS A 29 6.56 23.24 2.19
N ALA A 30 6.16 24.16 3.07
CA ALA A 30 6.98 24.58 4.22
C ALA A 30 7.29 23.41 5.16
N ALA A 31 6.31 22.53 5.41
CA ALA A 31 6.54 21.33 6.21
C ALA A 31 7.48 20.32 5.52
N GLY A 32 7.44 20.21 4.18
CA GLY A 32 8.36 19.38 3.41
C GLY A 32 9.78 19.93 3.42
N GLU A 33 9.93 21.24 3.28
CA GLU A 33 11.21 21.95 3.39
C GLU A 33 11.84 21.77 4.78
N ALA A 34 11.04 21.84 5.84
CA ALA A 34 11.49 21.56 7.21
C ALA A 34 11.98 20.12 7.41
N LEU A 35 11.53 19.18 6.57
CA LEU A 35 11.99 17.79 6.55
C LEU A 35 13.18 17.56 5.58
N GLY A 36 13.70 18.61 4.96
CA GLY A 36 14.86 18.57 4.07
C GLY A 36 14.54 18.32 2.59
N PHE A 37 13.28 18.35 2.19
CA PHE A 37 12.89 18.22 0.78
C PHE A 37 12.90 19.57 0.05
N ASP A 38 13.27 19.56 -1.22
CA ASP A 38 13.01 20.69 -2.13
C ASP A 38 11.54 20.65 -2.58
N ALA A 39 10.64 21.11 -1.72
CA ALA A 39 9.20 20.93 -1.91
C ALA A 39 8.68 21.63 -3.18
N GLN A 40 9.21 22.81 -3.53
CA GLN A 40 8.79 23.53 -4.73
C GLN A 40 9.14 22.74 -6.01
N ARG A 41 10.37 22.20 -6.09
CA ARG A 41 10.77 21.32 -7.20
C ARG A 41 9.89 20.08 -7.27
N LEU A 42 9.56 19.47 -6.13
CA LEU A 42 8.73 18.26 -6.10
C LEU A 42 7.27 18.53 -6.49
N VAL A 43 6.70 19.67 -6.12
CA VAL A 43 5.37 20.10 -6.59
C VAL A 43 5.37 20.33 -8.11
N ALA A 44 6.43 20.94 -8.65
CA ALA A 44 6.59 21.08 -10.09
C ALA A 44 6.67 19.70 -10.78
N ALA A 45 7.48 18.79 -10.25
CA ALA A 45 7.61 17.42 -10.77
C ALA A 45 6.28 16.63 -10.73
N ALA A 46 5.44 16.83 -9.71
CA ALA A 46 4.12 16.20 -9.64
C ALA A 46 3.17 16.73 -10.74
N ARG A 47 3.25 18.03 -11.07
CA ARG A 47 2.49 18.64 -12.18
C ARG A 47 3.00 18.16 -13.53
N GLU A 48 4.32 18.11 -13.71
CA GLU A 48 4.96 17.57 -14.90
C GLU A 48 4.60 16.11 -15.12
N ALA A 49 4.53 15.30 -14.07
CA ALA A 49 4.08 13.91 -14.15
C ALA A 49 2.66 13.79 -14.69
N ARG A 50 1.73 14.59 -14.16
CA ARG A 50 0.34 14.65 -14.66
C ARG A 50 0.31 15.01 -16.14
N ASP A 51 1.10 15.99 -16.57
CA ASP A 51 1.11 16.46 -17.95
C ASP A 51 1.82 15.46 -18.89
N ALA A 52 2.84 14.76 -18.41
CA ALA A 52 3.50 13.67 -19.12
C ALA A 52 2.56 12.48 -19.34
N LEU A 53 1.78 12.10 -18.33
CA LEU A 53 0.78 11.02 -18.45
C LEU A 53 -0.33 11.38 -19.45
N ARG A 54 -0.81 12.63 -19.45
CA ARG A 54 -1.80 13.13 -20.41
C ARG A 54 -1.32 13.17 -21.87
N SER A 55 0.00 13.22 -22.07
CA SER A 55 0.63 13.24 -23.39
C SER A 55 1.30 11.91 -23.76
N LEU A 56 1.08 10.88 -22.95
CA LEU A 56 1.61 9.55 -23.19
C LEU A 56 0.99 8.95 -24.47
N GLY A 57 1.84 8.46 -25.36
CA GLY A 57 1.41 7.79 -26.59
C GLY A 57 1.67 6.28 -26.54
N ALA A 58 0.84 5.49 -27.24
CA ALA A 58 0.92 4.03 -27.26
C ALA A 58 2.31 3.49 -27.64
N ARG A 59 3.05 4.18 -28.52
CA ARG A 59 4.43 3.79 -28.87
C ARG A 59 5.38 3.85 -27.67
N ARG A 60 5.26 4.86 -26.80
CA ARG A 60 6.12 4.99 -25.62
C ARG A 60 5.76 3.94 -24.58
N LEU A 61 4.47 3.72 -24.37
CA LEU A 61 3.96 2.67 -23.49
C LEU A 61 4.50 1.29 -23.89
N ARG A 62 4.36 0.91 -25.17
CA ARG A 62 4.88 -0.37 -25.67
C ARG A 62 6.40 -0.51 -25.49
N ARG A 63 7.17 0.55 -25.76
CA ARG A 63 8.62 0.54 -25.48
C ARG A 63 8.96 0.31 -24.01
N ALA A 64 8.13 0.80 -23.08
CA ALA A 64 8.31 0.53 -21.65
C ALA A 64 8.00 -0.94 -21.33
N LEU A 65 6.97 -1.52 -21.96
CA LEU A 65 6.63 -2.94 -21.81
C LEU A 65 7.66 -3.89 -22.42
N ASP A 66 8.28 -3.51 -23.54
CA ASP A 66 9.37 -4.25 -24.18
C ASP A 66 10.67 -4.26 -23.33
N SER A 67 10.72 -3.46 -22.26
CA SER A 67 11.86 -3.39 -21.35
C SER A 67 11.71 -4.30 -20.12
N GLU A 68 12.84 -4.56 -19.46
CA GLU A 68 12.89 -5.27 -18.18
C GLU A 68 12.64 -4.35 -16.96
N LEU A 69 12.32 -3.06 -17.18
CA LEU A 69 12.11 -2.08 -16.10
C LEU A 69 10.85 -2.41 -15.30
N ARG A 70 10.88 -2.19 -13.98
CA ARG A 70 9.79 -2.43 -13.04
C ARG A 70 9.70 -1.31 -12.01
N GLY A 71 8.56 -1.21 -11.31
CA GLY A 71 8.38 -0.26 -10.22
C GLY A 71 8.72 1.19 -10.61
N PRO A 72 9.46 1.94 -9.77
CA PRO A 72 9.82 3.34 -10.04
C PRO A 72 10.67 3.54 -11.29
N ASP A 73 11.43 2.52 -11.73
CA ASP A 73 12.30 2.61 -12.90
C ASP A 73 11.52 2.70 -14.22
N LEU A 74 10.23 2.37 -14.21
CA LEU A 74 9.33 2.58 -15.35
C LEU A 74 8.96 4.06 -15.55
N LEU A 75 9.01 4.89 -14.51
CA LEU A 75 8.57 6.29 -14.60
C LEU A 75 9.31 7.06 -15.69
N PRO A 76 10.66 7.03 -15.78
CA PRO A 76 11.38 7.72 -16.85
C PRO A 76 11.09 7.16 -18.24
N ALA A 77 10.85 5.85 -18.37
CA ALA A 77 10.49 5.23 -19.65
C ALA A 77 9.13 5.73 -20.17
N LEU A 78 8.22 6.09 -19.26
CA LEU A 78 6.94 6.75 -19.57
C LEU A 78 7.10 8.27 -19.78
N GLY A 79 8.27 8.84 -19.50
CA GLY A 79 8.51 10.29 -19.53
C GLY A 79 8.10 11.02 -18.26
N VAL A 80 7.79 10.28 -17.20
CA VAL A 80 7.51 10.84 -15.88
C VAL A 80 8.85 11.13 -15.20
N PRO A 81 9.06 12.35 -14.66
CA PRO A 81 10.31 12.68 -13.97
C PRO A 81 10.60 11.74 -12.79
N ARG A 82 11.87 11.37 -12.57
CA ARG A 82 12.27 10.60 -11.37
C ARG A 82 11.87 11.30 -10.07
N ALA A 83 11.88 12.64 -10.08
CA ALA A 83 11.44 13.47 -8.96
C ALA A 83 9.97 13.23 -8.55
N THR A 84 9.15 12.60 -9.39
CA THR A 84 7.80 12.16 -9.00
C THR A 84 7.83 11.10 -7.90
N TRP A 85 8.84 10.23 -7.89
CA TRP A 85 9.03 9.27 -6.80
C TRP A 85 9.43 10.00 -5.49
N GLU A 86 10.35 10.97 -5.60
CA GLU A 86 10.74 11.83 -4.48
C GLU A 86 9.54 12.63 -3.93
N TRP A 87 8.61 13.05 -4.78
CA TRP A 87 7.35 13.67 -4.37
C TRP A 87 6.51 12.75 -3.48
N LEU A 88 6.38 11.47 -3.84
CA LEU A 88 5.66 10.49 -3.01
C LEU A 88 6.39 10.24 -1.67
N LEU A 89 7.73 10.19 -1.69
CA LEU A 89 8.55 10.09 -0.46
C LEU A 89 8.34 11.29 0.47
N MET A 90 8.30 12.52 -0.07
CA MET A 90 8.01 13.71 0.72
C MET A 90 6.63 13.63 1.38
N ARG A 91 5.61 13.21 0.61
CA ARG A 91 4.25 13.02 1.12
C ARG A 91 4.20 11.99 2.25
N ALA A 92 4.88 10.86 2.10
CA ALA A 92 4.97 9.87 3.15
C ALA A 92 5.70 10.39 4.40
N ALA A 93 6.80 11.14 4.21
CA ALA A 93 7.54 11.75 5.31
C ALA A 93 6.72 12.82 6.08
N LEU A 94 5.89 13.60 5.38
CA LEU A 94 4.98 14.55 6.02
C LEU A 94 4.00 13.83 6.95
N LEU A 95 3.44 12.71 6.48
CA LEU A 95 2.48 11.92 7.24
C LEU A 95 3.16 11.23 8.43
N ALA A 96 4.35 10.66 8.22
CA ALA A 96 5.27 10.20 9.26
C ALA A 96 5.42 11.20 10.41
N ALA A 97 5.85 12.42 10.07
CA ALA A 97 6.08 13.47 11.04
C ALA A 97 4.81 13.88 11.81
N ARG A 98 3.63 13.86 11.16
CA ARG A 98 2.36 14.17 11.84
C ARG A 98 1.96 13.08 12.82
N MET A 99 2.14 11.81 12.49
CA MET A 99 1.85 10.72 13.42
C MET A 99 2.80 10.72 14.61
N ALA A 100 4.10 10.95 14.39
CA ALA A 100 5.07 11.05 15.48
C ALA A 100 4.69 12.19 16.45
N ALA A 101 4.31 13.35 15.92
CA ALA A 101 3.82 14.46 16.74
C ALA A 101 2.52 14.11 17.48
N PHE A 102 1.62 13.37 16.84
CA PHE A 102 0.38 12.94 17.47
C PHE A 102 0.63 11.93 18.59
N ARG A 103 1.44 10.89 18.34
CA ARG A 103 1.91 9.93 19.35
C ARG A 103 2.50 10.66 20.55
N ALA A 104 3.47 11.56 20.31
CA ALA A 104 4.11 12.31 21.38
C ALA A 104 3.09 13.07 22.25
N ARG A 105 2.09 13.70 21.63
CA ARG A 105 1.05 14.41 22.36
C ARG A 105 0.11 13.47 23.14
N VAL A 106 -0.23 12.32 22.57
CA VAL A 106 -1.02 11.30 23.27
C VAL A 106 -0.28 10.80 24.52
N GLN A 107 1.00 10.45 24.39
CA GLN A 107 1.82 9.99 25.52
C GLN A 107 1.92 11.06 26.62
N ASP A 108 2.19 12.33 26.24
CA ASP A 108 2.29 13.47 27.17
C ASP A 108 0.99 13.70 27.96
N VAL A 109 -0.17 13.66 27.29
CA VAL A 109 -1.47 13.86 27.97
C VAL A 109 -1.84 12.67 28.87
N ARG A 110 -1.44 11.45 28.49
CA ARG A 110 -1.73 10.25 29.30
C ARG A 110 -0.89 10.17 30.56
N GLY A 111 0.36 10.65 30.51
CA GLY A 111 1.30 10.59 31.62
C GLY A 111 1.87 9.20 31.91
N GLU A 112 1.45 8.18 31.17
CA GLU A 112 1.95 6.80 31.20
C GLU A 112 2.05 6.26 29.77
N PRO A 113 3.07 5.43 29.44
CA PRO A 113 3.18 4.83 28.11
C PRO A 113 2.00 3.92 27.80
N ILE A 114 1.34 4.17 26.67
CA ILE A 114 0.32 3.26 26.10
C ILE A 114 0.68 2.89 24.65
N PRO A 115 0.38 1.66 24.18
CA PRO A 115 0.57 1.29 22.80
C PRO A 115 -0.12 2.26 21.83
N PHE A 116 0.61 2.72 20.81
CA PHE A 116 0.11 3.64 19.80
C PHE A 116 0.49 3.14 18.39
N GLY A 117 -0.49 2.72 17.59
CA GLY A 117 -0.25 2.20 16.25
C GLY A 117 -1.12 2.84 15.18
N SER A 118 -0.95 2.37 13.95
CA SER A 118 -1.73 2.81 12.79
C SER A 118 -2.10 1.66 11.90
N ASP A 119 -3.24 1.79 11.22
CA ASP A 119 -3.44 1.03 9.98
C ASP A 119 -2.55 1.60 8.85
N VAL A 120 -1.97 0.71 8.06
CA VAL A 120 -1.16 1.05 6.88
C VAL A 120 -1.70 0.33 5.65
N PHE A 121 -1.42 0.90 4.47
CA PHE A 121 -1.70 0.26 3.19
C PHE A 121 -0.79 -0.95 2.99
N ALA A 122 -1.20 -1.85 2.09
CA ALA A 122 -0.37 -2.96 1.63
C ALA A 122 0.89 -2.43 0.93
N PRO A 123 2.06 -3.09 1.06
CA PRO A 123 3.34 -2.59 0.55
C PRO A 123 3.34 -2.08 -0.89
N SER A 124 2.67 -2.79 -1.80
CA SER A 124 2.61 -2.42 -3.22
C SER A 124 1.96 -1.07 -3.49
N ILE A 125 1.09 -0.60 -2.59
CA ILE A 125 0.42 0.69 -2.69
C ILE A 125 0.73 1.62 -1.50
N ALA A 126 1.64 1.23 -0.61
CA ALA A 126 1.97 1.95 0.61
C ALA A 126 2.47 3.37 0.31
N LEU A 127 3.52 3.49 -0.52
CA LEU A 127 4.11 4.79 -0.80
C LEU A 127 3.14 5.74 -1.54
N PRO A 128 2.42 5.32 -2.61
CA PRO A 128 1.38 6.15 -3.22
C PRO A 128 0.30 6.62 -2.22
N GLY A 129 0.01 5.80 -1.20
CA GLY A 129 -0.92 6.10 -0.11
C GLY A 129 -0.33 6.94 1.03
N GLY A 130 0.96 7.27 1.00
CA GLY A 130 1.66 8.07 2.00
C GLY A 130 2.35 7.29 3.10
N HIS A 131 2.66 6.02 2.89
CA HIS A 131 3.30 5.18 3.90
C HIS A 131 4.72 4.80 3.48
N ASP A 132 5.66 5.15 4.36
CA ASP A 132 7.06 4.73 4.35
C ASP A 132 7.26 3.95 5.64
N TYR A 133 7.49 2.63 5.54
CA TYR A 133 7.49 1.76 6.72
C TYR A 133 8.60 2.09 7.69
N HIS A 134 9.81 2.38 7.21
CA HIS A 134 10.94 2.77 8.05
C HIS A 134 10.61 3.99 8.93
N ARG A 135 9.98 5.03 8.35
CA ARG A 135 9.55 6.22 9.11
C ARG A 135 8.35 5.94 10.01
N TRP A 136 7.49 5.01 9.63
CA TRP A 136 6.36 4.58 10.44
C TRP A 136 6.73 3.80 11.68
N GLU A 137 7.72 2.93 11.59
CA GLU A 137 8.30 2.25 12.74
C GLU A 137 8.87 3.23 13.78
N GLN A 138 9.35 4.40 13.34
CA GLN A 138 9.81 5.46 14.24
C GLN A 138 8.66 6.24 14.88
N SER A 139 7.48 6.22 14.26
CA SER A 139 6.33 7.06 14.60
C SER A 139 5.23 6.32 15.35
N THR A 140 5.33 5.00 15.48
CA THR A 140 4.34 4.10 16.07
C THR A 140 5.01 3.06 16.97
N ASP A 141 4.20 2.32 17.73
CA ASP A 141 4.58 1.19 18.58
C ASP A 141 4.16 -0.16 17.96
N PHE A 142 3.35 -0.13 16.90
CA PHE A 142 2.98 -1.29 16.10
C PHE A 142 2.38 -0.86 14.76
N LEU A 143 2.47 -1.72 13.76
CA LEU A 143 1.82 -1.54 12.47
C LEU A 143 0.74 -2.61 12.28
N THR A 144 -0.44 -2.18 11.85
CA THR A 144 -1.51 -3.07 11.37
C THR A 144 -1.91 -2.66 9.96
N GLY A 145 -2.64 -3.48 9.20
CA GLY A 145 -3.23 -3.02 7.95
C GLY A 145 -4.68 -2.62 8.09
N GLY A 146 -5.20 -1.77 7.20
CA GLY A 146 -6.63 -1.43 7.22
C GLY A 146 -7.49 -2.68 6.98
N SER A 147 -8.44 -2.96 7.88
CA SER A 147 -9.48 -3.98 7.64
C SER A 147 -10.79 -3.29 7.27
N SER A 148 -11.27 -3.44 6.04
CA SER A 148 -12.65 -3.09 5.73
C SER A 148 -13.56 -4.30 5.99
N ALA A 149 -14.62 -4.11 6.77
CA ALA A 149 -15.75 -5.04 6.77
C ALA A 149 -16.26 -5.20 5.32
N GLY A 150 -16.38 -6.44 4.83
CA GLY A 150 -16.89 -6.74 3.48
C GLY A 150 -15.85 -7.09 2.41
N GLY A 151 -14.55 -7.19 2.74
CA GLY A 151 -13.54 -7.78 1.84
C GLY A 151 -13.12 -6.94 0.63
N VAL A 152 -13.60 -5.70 0.51
CA VAL A 152 -13.33 -4.81 -0.65
C VAL A 152 -12.00 -4.03 -0.50
N VAL A 153 -11.49 -3.85 0.72
CA VAL A 153 -10.20 -3.20 1.01
C VAL A 153 -9.36 -4.13 1.88
N GLY A 154 -9.08 -5.34 1.36
CA GLY A 154 -8.10 -6.25 1.93
C GLY A 154 -6.74 -6.03 1.28
N TRP A 155 -5.65 -6.25 2.02
CA TRP A 155 -4.30 -6.21 1.45
C TRP A 155 -4.16 -7.12 0.21
N ALA A 156 -4.92 -8.22 0.15
CA ALA A 156 -4.94 -9.15 -0.97
C ALA A 156 -5.47 -8.55 -2.29
N THR A 157 -6.32 -7.52 -2.27
CA THR A 157 -6.93 -6.93 -3.49
C THR A 157 -6.56 -5.47 -3.70
N ALA A 158 -5.87 -4.85 -2.75
CA ALA A 158 -5.50 -3.44 -2.82
C ALA A 158 -4.69 -3.08 -4.08
N SER A 159 -3.76 -3.96 -4.47
CA SER A 159 -2.92 -3.78 -5.65
C SER A 159 -3.68 -3.98 -6.97
N THR A 160 -4.57 -4.98 -7.05
CA THR A 160 -5.37 -5.24 -8.26
C THR A 160 -6.40 -4.16 -8.50
N ASN A 161 -7.02 -3.63 -7.43
CA ASN A 161 -7.92 -2.49 -7.51
C ASN A 161 -7.19 -1.22 -7.99
N ALA A 162 -6.00 -0.94 -7.45
CA ALA A 162 -5.18 0.18 -7.94
C ALA A 162 -4.76 -0.03 -9.40
N ALA A 163 -4.32 -1.24 -9.77
CA ALA A 163 -3.92 -1.57 -11.13
C ALA A 163 -5.08 -1.39 -12.13
N ALA A 164 -6.30 -1.79 -11.76
CA ALA A 164 -7.48 -1.65 -12.60
C ALA A 164 -7.80 -0.17 -12.88
N GLU A 165 -7.83 0.69 -11.86
CA GLU A 165 -8.08 2.14 -12.04
C GLU A 165 -6.95 2.82 -12.83
N TRP A 166 -5.70 2.43 -12.58
CA TRP A 166 -4.55 2.97 -13.32
C TRP A 166 -4.59 2.54 -14.80
N ALA A 167 -4.93 1.29 -15.07
CA ALA A 167 -5.11 0.77 -16.42
C ALA A 167 -6.28 1.44 -17.13
N GLN A 168 -7.42 1.64 -16.47
CA GLN A 168 -8.56 2.35 -17.04
C GLN A 168 -8.18 3.77 -17.45
N ALA A 169 -7.46 4.50 -16.59
CA ALA A 169 -7.01 5.84 -16.92
C ALA A 169 -6.01 5.88 -18.08
N LEU A 170 -5.17 4.85 -18.25
CA LEU A 170 -4.30 4.72 -19.42
C LEU A 170 -5.11 4.47 -20.69
N VAL A 171 -6.11 3.58 -20.64
CA VAL A 171 -7.02 3.31 -21.77
C VAL A 171 -7.78 4.57 -22.19
N ASP A 172 -8.26 5.35 -21.22
CA ASP A 172 -9.02 6.57 -21.49
C ASP A 172 -8.15 7.70 -22.08
N GLN A 173 -6.86 7.74 -21.73
CA GLN A 173 -5.97 8.85 -22.08
C GLN A 173 -5.06 8.58 -23.28
N VAL A 174 -4.71 7.31 -23.54
CA VAL A 174 -3.73 6.94 -24.56
C VAL A 174 -4.46 6.31 -25.76
N PRO A 175 -4.60 7.01 -26.89
CA PRO A 175 -5.24 6.46 -28.08
C PRO A 175 -4.55 5.17 -28.54
N ASP A 176 -5.37 4.20 -28.97
CA ASP A 176 -4.95 2.92 -29.54
C ASP A 176 -4.10 2.04 -28.60
N VAL A 177 -4.16 2.25 -27.27
CA VAL A 177 -3.57 1.33 -26.30
C VAL A 177 -4.47 0.10 -26.13
N ALA A 178 -3.86 -1.10 -26.14
CA ALA A 178 -4.57 -2.31 -25.76
C ALA A 178 -4.80 -2.33 -24.25
N GLN A 179 -5.95 -2.83 -23.82
CA GLN A 179 -6.27 -2.92 -22.39
C GLN A 179 -5.26 -3.82 -21.66
N GLU A 180 -4.85 -4.91 -22.30
CA GLU A 180 -3.88 -5.87 -21.78
C GLU A 180 -2.53 -5.21 -21.49
N ASP A 181 -2.07 -4.34 -22.39
CA ASP A 181 -0.83 -3.57 -22.25
C ASP A 181 -0.93 -2.57 -21.09
N ALA A 182 -2.07 -1.88 -20.96
CA ALA A 182 -2.31 -0.94 -19.87
C ALA A 182 -2.33 -1.65 -18.50
N VAL A 183 -2.98 -2.81 -18.43
CA VAL A 183 -3.02 -3.66 -17.23
C VAL A 183 -1.62 -4.16 -16.88
N GLU A 184 -0.89 -4.72 -17.83
CA GLU A 184 0.47 -5.21 -17.59
C GLU A 184 1.41 -4.09 -17.11
N LEU A 185 1.31 -2.88 -17.68
CA LEU A 185 2.09 -1.74 -17.22
C LEU A 185 1.75 -1.36 -15.77
N ALA A 186 0.46 -1.29 -15.44
CA ALA A 186 0.01 -0.96 -14.09
C ALA A 186 0.46 -2.00 -13.05
N LEU A 187 0.39 -3.30 -13.39
CA LEU A 187 0.89 -4.37 -12.56
C LEU A 187 2.40 -4.26 -12.35
N ARG A 188 3.20 -3.99 -13.39
CA ARG A 188 4.66 -3.80 -13.25
C ARG A 188 5.04 -2.57 -12.42
N LEU A 189 4.28 -1.47 -12.51
CA LEU A 189 4.48 -0.29 -11.65
C LEU A 189 4.23 -0.64 -10.17
N LEU A 190 3.26 -1.51 -9.89
CA LEU A 190 2.94 -2.01 -8.55
C LEU A 190 3.75 -3.26 -8.16
N SER A 191 4.72 -3.65 -9.00
CA SER A 191 5.56 -4.84 -8.85
C SER A 191 4.77 -6.16 -8.74
N GLN A 192 3.60 -6.26 -9.35
CA GLN A 192 2.72 -7.44 -9.33
C GLN A 192 2.93 -8.39 -10.53
N GLU A 193 3.91 -8.12 -11.38
CA GLU A 193 4.34 -9.09 -12.39
C GLU A 193 4.79 -10.39 -11.69
N ASN A 194 4.57 -11.54 -12.31
CA ASN A 194 4.84 -12.89 -11.78
C ASN A 194 3.77 -13.47 -10.83
N ILE A 195 2.68 -12.76 -10.54
CA ILE A 195 1.43 -13.42 -10.11
C ILE A 195 0.59 -13.66 -11.36
N ASP A 196 -0.06 -14.82 -11.43
CA ASP A 196 -1.00 -15.14 -12.51
C ASP A 196 -2.30 -14.34 -12.36
N LEU A 197 -2.26 -13.09 -12.83
CA LEU A 197 -3.37 -12.14 -12.78
C LEU A 197 -4.01 -11.96 -14.15
N PRO A 198 -5.32 -11.70 -14.23
CA PRO A 198 -5.97 -11.43 -15.51
C PRO A 198 -5.47 -10.11 -16.11
N ARG A 199 -5.28 -10.08 -17.43
CA ARG A 199 -4.91 -8.88 -18.19
C ARG A 199 -6.17 -8.13 -18.66
N ASN A 200 -7.15 -8.03 -17.77
CA ASN A 200 -8.45 -7.43 -18.02
C ASN A 200 -8.90 -6.62 -16.80
N ILE A 201 -9.37 -5.38 -17.02
CA ILE A 201 -9.72 -4.43 -15.96
C ILE A 201 -10.85 -4.98 -15.07
N VAL A 202 -11.93 -5.47 -15.67
CA VAL A 202 -13.10 -5.98 -14.93
C VAL A 202 -12.72 -7.22 -14.11
N SER A 203 -11.91 -8.11 -14.70
CA SER A 203 -11.43 -9.31 -14.01
C SER A 203 -10.48 -9.00 -12.86
N LEU A 204 -9.70 -7.91 -12.91
CA LEU A 204 -8.87 -7.47 -11.79
C LEU A 204 -9.69 -6.95 -10.58
N GLN A 205 -10.89 -6.44 -10.81
CA GLN A 205 -11.77 -5.92 -9.76
C GLN A 205 -12.71 -6.98 -9.18
N SER A 206 -13.16 -7.91 -10.01
CA SER A 206 -14.28 -8.80 -9.67
C SER A 206 -14.07 -10.28 -10.05
N GLY A 207 -12.93 -10.62 -10.64
CA GLY A 207 -12.61 -11.99 -11.05
C GLY A 207 -12.19 -12.88 -9.89
N ASP A 208 -11.98 -14.16 -10.20
CA ASP A 208 -11.35 -15.10 -9.27
C ASP A 208 -9.85 -14.83 -9.24
N LEU A 209 -9.39 -14.14 -8.20
CA LEU A 209 -8.00 -13.73 -8.04
C LEU A 209 -7.27 -14.73 -7.14
N PRO A 210 -5.95 -14.96 -7.35
CA PRO A 210 -5.13 -15.75 -6.45
C PRO A 210 -4.84 -14.97 -5.15
N LEU A 211 -5.87 -14.82 -4.31
CA LEU A 211 -5.83 -13.96 -3.11
C LEU A 211 -4.75 -14.38 -2.11
N VAL A 212 -4.47 -15.67 -2.00
CA VAL A 212 -3.42 -16.19 -1.12
C VAL A 212 -2.05 -15.74 -1.62
N ASP A 213 -1.75 -15.88 -2.91
CA ASP A 213 -0.45 -15.47 -3.47
C ASP A 213 -0.26 -13.96 -3.37
N LEU A 214 -1.31 -13.19 -3.67
CA LEU A 214 -1.32 -11.73 -3.50
C LEU A 214 -1.03 -11.35 -2.05
N TYR A 215 -1.75 -11.94 -1.10
CA TYR A 215 -1.56 -11.64 0.32
C TYR A 215 -0.18 -12.04 0.82
N THR A 216 0.27 -13.26 0.54
CA THR A 216 1.60 -13.76 0.92
C THR A 216 2.70 -12.84 0.41
N ARG A 217 2.59 -12.36 -0.83
CA ARG A 217 3.54 -11.39 -1.39
C ARG A 217 3.55 -10.07 -0.64
N GLU A 218 2.39 -9.54 -0.28
CA GLU A 218 2.29 -8.31 0.51
C GLU A 218 2.84 -8.52 1.93
N VAL A 219 2.61 -9.66 2.58
CA VAL A 219 3.22 -9.96 3.90
C VAL A 219 4.74 -10.08 3.79
N ALA A 220 5.25 -10.82 2.80
CA ALA A 220 6.69 -10.96 2.57
C ALA A 220 7.37 -9.60 2.35
N ARG A 221 6.72 -8.70 1.60
CA ARG A 221 7.20 -7.33 1.38
C ARG A 221 7.14 -6.48 2.63
N LEU A 222 6.10 -6.60 3.44
CA LEU A 222 5.99 -5.86 4.70
C LEU A 222 7.25 -6.12 5.53
N VAL A 223 7.55 -7.39 5.79
CA VAL A 223 8.71 -7.81 6.57
C VAL A 223 10.02 -7.34 5.94
N ALA A 224 10.16 -7.44 4.61
CA ALA A 224 11.36 -7.00 3.91
C ALA A 224 11.58 -5.49 3.89
N LEU A 225 10.52 -4.68 4.07
CA LEU A 225 10.58 -3.21 4.03
C LEU A 225 10.61 -2.58 5.43
N THR A 226 10.47 -3.39 6.48
CA THR A 226 10.57 -2.98 7.89
C THR A 226 11.93 -3.39 8.48
N GLU A 227 12.33 -2.75 9.57
CA GLU A 227 13.55 -3.03 10.32
C GLU A 227 13.30 -3.77 11.64
N ASP A 228 12.12 -4.37 11.79
CA ASP A 228 11.71 -5.13 12.98
C ASP A 228 11.75 -4.31 14.28
N ARG A 229 11.48 -3.00 14.17
CA ARG A 229 11.50 -2.09 15.32
C ARG A 229 10.20 -2.12 16.12
N VAL A 230 9.12 -2.54 15.48
CA VAL A 230 7.77 -2.61 16.07
C VAL A 230 7.06 -3.86 15.58
N PRO A 231 6.15 -4.45 16.39
CA PRO A 231 5.40 -5.60 15.96
C PRO A 231 4.46 -5.31 14.78
N LEU A 232 4.32 -6.33 13.93
CA LEU A 232 3.60 -6.29 12.65
C LEU A 232 2.35 -7.17 12.71
N TYR A 233 1.20 -6.58 12.38
CA TYR A 233 -0.12 -7.21 12.44
C TYR A 233 -0.88 -7.07 11.10
N PRO A 234 -0.41 -7.66 9.99
CA PRO A 234 -1.13 -7.61 8.73
C PRO A 234 -2.59 -8.10 8.89
N PRO A 235 -3.56 -7.52 8.16
CA PRO A 235 -4.97 -7.75 8.42
C PRO A 235 -5.43 -9.06 7.76
N ILE A 236 -6.33 -9.80 8.42
CA ILE A 236 -7.00 -10.99 7.86
C ILE A 236 -8.51 -10.79 7.99
N SER A 237 -9.23 -10.77 6.87
CA SER A 237 -10.68 -10.87 6.85
C SER A 237 -11.10 -12.34 6.78
N ALA A 238 -11.47 -12.92 7.92
CA ALA A 238 -11.79 -14.34 8.08
C ALA A 238 -13.25 -14.71 7.72
N GLY A 239 -13.86 -13.97 6.78
CA GLY A 239 -15.22 -14.24 6.28
C GLY A 239 -15.28 -15.16 5.05
N GLY A 240 -14.13 -15.60 4.53
CA GLY A 240 -14.04 -16.50 3.37
C GLY A 240 -13.96 -17.99 3.73
N PRO A 241 -13.74 -18.87 2.74
CA PRO A 241 -13.58 -20.30 2.96
C PRO A 241 -12.50 -20.62 4.01
N PRO A 242 -12.74 -21.54 4.97
CA PRO A 242 -11.80 -21.82 6.05
C PRO A 242 -10.38 -22.17 5.58
N GLU A 243 -10.23 -22.91 4.48
CA GLU A 243 -8.90 -23.23 3.95
C GLU A 243 -8.13 -21.97 3.51
N ARG A 244 -8.81 -21.03 2.84
CA ARG A 244 -8.19 -19.74 2.50
C ARG A 244 -7.78 -18.98 3.75
N VAL A 245 -8.65 -18.94 4.77
CA VAL A 245 -8.34 -18.28 6.05
C VAL A 245 -7.10 -18.90 6.71
N ARG A 246 -6.99 -20.23 6.72
CA ARG A 246 -5.81 -20.96 7.21
C ARG A 246 -4.54 -20.58 6.45
N GLN A 247 -4.62 -20.50 5.12
CA GLN A 247 -3.48 -20.13 4.26
C GLN A 247 -3.03 -18.68 4.47
N LEU A 248 -3.96 -17.72 4.61
CA LEU A 248 -3.63 -16.33 4.93
C LEU A 248 -2.96 -16.24 6.31
N ALA A 249 -3.47 -16.96 7.30
CA ALA A 249 -2.87 -17.03 8.63
C ALA A 249 -1.48 -17.69 8.61
N ALA A 250 -1.29 -18.75 7.83
CA ALA A 250 0.01 -19.37 7.63
C ALA A 250 1.02 -18.41 7.01
N ALA A 251 0.61 -17.58 6.03
CA ALA A 251 1.51 -16.57 5.45
C ALA A 251 2.03 -15.56 6.49
N VAL A 252 1.19 -15.13 7.43
CA VAL A 252 1.61 -14.26 8.55
C VAL A 252 2.69 -14.93 9.40
N ARG A 253 2.46 -16.18 9.80
CA ARG A 253 3.40 -16.97 10.60
C ARG A 253 4.70 -17.25 9.84
N ASP A 254 4.60 -17.75 8.62
CA ASP A 254 5.73 -18.25 7.82
C ASP A 254 6.70 -17.12 7.41
N HIS A 255 6.21 -15.87 7.37
CA HIS A 255 7.04 -14.68 7.16
C HIS A 255 7.50 -13.99 8.45
N GLY A 256 7.15 -14.52 9.63
CA GLY A 256 7.66 -14.01 10.91
C GLY A 256 6.97 -12.74 11.42
N CYS A 257 5.71 -12.49 11.04
CA CYS A 257 4.93 -11.42 11.67
C CYS A 257 4.52 -11.81 13.11
N HIS A 258 4.26 -10.81 13.93
CA HIS A 258 3.98 -10.95 15.37
C HIS A 258 2.52 -11.32 15.66
N GLY A 259 1.66 -11.20 14.67
CA GLY A 259 0.27 -11.60 14.71
C GLY A 259 -0.51 -11.04 13.54
N ALA A 260 -1.82 -10.99 13.64
CA ALA A 260 -2.69 -10.44 12.62
C ALA A 260 -3.82 -9.62 13.24
N MET A 261 -4.26 -8.57 12.54
CA MET A 261 -5.52 -7.91 12.87
C MET A 261 -6.68 -8.62 12.19
N ILE A 262 -7.56 -9.23 12.98
CA ILE A 262 -8.54 -10.17 12.46
C ILE A 262 -9.93 -9.53 12.43
N GLY A 263 -10.53 -9.47 11.24
CA GLY A 263 -11.97 -9.27 11.08
C GLY A 263 -12.65 -10.63 10.96
N ILE A 264 -13.41 -11.05 11.97
CA ILE A 264 -14.08 -12.36 12.01
C ILE A 264 -15.50 -12.23 12.55
N ASP A 265 -16.43 -13.00 11.99
CA ASP A 265 -17.70 -13.28 12.64
C ASP A 265 -17.44 -14.22 13.85
N PRO A 266 -17.68 -13.75 15.09
CA PRO A 266 -17.38 -14.54 16.27
C PRO A 266 -18.13 -15.88 16.31
N ASP A 267 -19.25 -16.02 15.61
CA ASP A 267 -20.05 -17.24 15.61
C ASP A 267 -19.60 -18.26 14.55
N HIS A 268 -18.73 -17.86 13.62
CA HIS A 268 -18.23 -18.72 12.55
C HIS A 268 -17.09 -19.65 13.04
N ALA A 269 -17.46 -20.77 13.68
CA ALA A 269 -16.54 -21.70 14.33
C ALA A 269 -15.40 -22.23 13.41
N GLU A 270 -15.69 -22.52 12.15
CA GLU A 270 -14.70 -23.07 11.21
C GLU A 270 -13.58 -22.07 10.88
N SER A 271 -13.92 -20.82 10.57
CA SER A 271 -12.95 -19.73 10.38
C SER A 271 -12.11 -19.48 11.63
N ARG A 272 -12.69 -19.57 12.84
CA ARG A 272 -11.91 -19.48 14.09
C ARG A 272 -10.91 -20.62 14.22
N GLN A 273 -11.31 -21.85 13.87
CA GLN A 273 -10.41 -22.99 13.90
C GLN A 273 -9.30 -22.84 12.85
N ALA A 274 -9.64 -22.45 11.62
CA ALA A 274 -8.69 -22.20 10.55
C ALA A 274 -7.65 -21.13 10.91
N LEU A 275 -8.06 -20.03 11.55
CA LEU A 275 -7.13 -19.01 12.05
C LEU A 275 -6.17 -19.58 13.09
N ARG A 276 -6.67 -20.37 14.05
CA ARG A 276 -5.82 -21.01 15.07
C ARG A 276 -4.82 -21.99 14.44
N ASP A 277 -5.29 -22.84 13.53
CA ASP A 277 -4.45 -23.81 12.82
C ASP A 277 -3.36 -23.11 11.99
N GLY A 278 -3.73 -22.00 11.32
CA GLY A 278 -2.83 -21.26 10.44
C GLY A 278 -1.81 -20.41 11.20
N LEU A 279 -2.24 -19.65 12.21
CA LEU A 279 -1.34 -18.79 12.98
C LEU A 279 -0.39 -19.62 13.87
N GLY A 280 -0.86 -20.76 14.39
CA GLY A 280 -0.05 -21.63 15.23
C GLY A 280 0.59 -20.89 16.43
N GLU A 281 1.81 -21.27 16.76
CA GLU A 281 2.67 -20.47 17.64
C GLU A 281 3.29 -19.32 16.83
N LEU A 282 3.06 -18.09 17.29
CA LEU A 282 3.58 -16.87 16.66
C LEU A 282 4.91 -16.45 17.31
N ALA A 283 5.71 -15.69 16.56
CA ALA A 283 6.92 -15.06 17.10
C ALA A 283 6.54 -14.13 18.27
N LEU A 284 7.22 -14.31 19.41
CA LEU A 284 7.14 -13.37 20.52
C LEU A 284 8.16 -12.25 20.27
N PRO A 285 7.82 -10.98 20.56
CA PRO A 285 8.83 -9.93 20.60
C PRO A 285 9.86 -10.25 21.69
N ASP A 286 11.14 -10.11 21.36
CA ASP A 286 12.26 -10.20 22.32
C ASP A 286 12.26 -9.05 23.33
#